data_AF-A0A443QW76-F1
#
_entry.id   AF-A0A443QW76-F1
#
_cell.length_a   1.000
_cell.length_b   1.000
_cell.length_c   1.000
_cell.angle_alpha   90.00
_cell.angle_beta   90.00
_cell.angle_gamma   90.00
#
_symmetry.space_group_name_H-M   'P 1'
#
loop_
_entity.id
_entity.type
_entity.pdbx_description
1 polymer ?
#
loop_
_entity_poly.entity_id
_entity_poly.type
_entity_poly.pdbx_seq_one_letter_code
_entity_poly.pdbx_strand_id
1 'polypeptide(L)'
;MNSSIMPKHLRDQKESLFRNFKEIADFHNEVLMKGIQYYAAEDHGRVGTAFLRLERDFDKHVVYCQDLEESQKLLERGELKEYFDNYSLKIKDDKKLSDHLKLPVQRINDYQLLLKELIRFTARLGEDTEDLEKAYEMMQAIPQRAADLQYLNAIHGYKGNLHKSGRLLKQVLRAKLSSISSLQNSHRSYSLA
;
A
#
# COMPACT_ATOMS: atom_id res chain seq x y z
N MET A 1 23.46 1.95 10.26
CA MET A 1 24.48 2.42 9.29
C MET A 1 25.18 3.65 9.88
N ASN A 2 26.50 3.61 10.04
CA ASN A 2 27.24 4.82 10.38
C ASN A 2 27.30 5.71 9.13
N SER A 3 26.51 6.79 9.10
CA SER A 3 26.35 7.68 7.94
C SER A 3 27.66 8.34 7.50
N SER A 4 28.70 8.35 8.33
CA SER A 4 29.99 8.95 7.99
C SER A 4 30.75 8.22 6.87
N ILE A 5 30.44 6.94 6.58
CA ILE A 5 31.22 6.10 5.64
C ILE A 5 30.60 6.06 4.23
N MET A 6 29.31 6.37 4.09
CA MET A 6 28.63 6.38 2.79
C MET A 6 28.97 7.66 2.00
N PRO A 7 29.31 7.60 0.71
CA PRO A 7 29.50 8.78 -0.13
C PRO A 7 28.31 9.76 -0.05
N LYS A 8 28.58 11.07 -0.05
CA LYS A 8 27.55 12.10 0.17
C LYS A 8 26.36 11.98 -0.79
N HIS A 9 26.63 11.82 -2.09
CA HIS A 9 25.60 11.73 -3.12
C HIS A 9 24.67 10.51 -2.95
N LEU A 10 25.15 9.42 -2.33
CA LEU A 10 24.31 8.25 -1.99
C LEU A 10 23.49 8.50 -0.72
N ARG A 11 24.07 9.20 0.27
CA ARG A 11 23.34 9.59 1.49
C ARG A 11 22.14 10.48 1.20
N ASP A 12 22.32 11.42 0.27
CA ASP A 12 21.27 12.35 -0.13
C ASP A 12 20.07 11.63 -0.79
N GLN A 13 20.26 10.38 -1.24
CA GLN A 13 19.20 9.55 -1.84
C GLN A 13 18.52 8.60 -0.83
N LYS A 14 18.99 8.55 0.43
CA LYS A 14 18.53 7.59 1.44
C LYS A 14 17.03 7.73 1.73
N GLU A 15 16.54 8.96 1.92
CA GLU A 15 15.12 9.19 2.23
C GLU A 15 14.21 8.76 1.07
N SER A 16 14.63 9.00 -0.18
CA SER A 16 13.89 8.53 -1.37
C SER A 16 13.99 7.02 -1.59
N LEU A 17 15.07 6.38 -1.12
CA LEU A 17 15.27 4.94 -1.25
C LEU A 17 14.50 4.14 -0.21
N PHE A 18 14.54 4.58 1.05
CA PHE A 18 13.90 3.86 2.16
C PHE A 18 12.49 4.37 2.46
N ARG A 19 12.10 5.56 1.99
CA ARG A 19 10.77 6.13 2.24
C ARG A 19 10.45 6.10 3.74
N ASN A 20 9.23 5.72 4.09
CA ASN A 20 8.78 5.55 5.47
C ASN A 20 9.04 4.15 6.05
N PHE A 21 10.01 3.37 5.53
CA PHE A 21 10.34 2.02 6.04
C PHE A 21 10.60 2.01 7.55
N LYS A 22 11.35 3.00 8.05
CA LYS A 22 11.66 3.12 9.49
C LYS A 22 10.40 3.31 10.33
N GLU A 23 9.46 4.12 9.87
CA GLU A 23 8.19 4.34 10.56
C GLU A 23 7.34 3.06 10.59
N ILE A 24 7.36 2.27 9.51
CA ILE A 24 6.72 0.95 9.48
C ILE A 24 7.38 0.03 10.52
N ALA A 25 8.70 -0.04 10.55
CA ALA A 25 9.42 -0.88 11.50
C ALA A 25 9.10 -0.49 12.97
N ASP A 26 9.07 0.81 13.26
CA ASP A 26 8.75 1.33 14.60
C ASP A 26 7.31 1.04 14.98
N PHE A 27 6.36 1.28 14.07
CA PHE A 27 4.96 0.90 14.27
C PHE A 27 4.82 -0.59 14.62
N HIS A 28 5.49 -1.46 13.87
CA HIS A 28 5.45 -2.90 14.10
C HIS A 28 6.03 -3.28 15.46
N ASN A 29 7.22 -2.79 15.78
CA ASN A 29 7.98 -3.17 16.97
C ASN A 29 7.40 -2.59 18.26
N GLU A 30 6.92 -1.34 18.22
CA GLU A 30 6.58 -0.59 19.43
C GLU A 30 5.08 -0.57 19.72
N VAL A 31 4.23 -0.74 18.70
CA VAL A 31 2.78 -0.60 18.80
C VAL A 31 2.06 -1.91 18.45
N LEU A 32 2.17 -2.38 17.20
CA LEU A 32 1.39 -3.51 16.72
C LEU A 32 1.72 -4.80 17.48
N MET A 33 3.01 -5.10 17.69
CA MET A 33 3.42 -6.31 18.39
C MET A 33 2.86 -6.37 19.82
N LYS A 34 2.93 -5.25 20.56
CA LYS A 34 2.38 -5.15 21.92
C LYS A 34 0.86 -5.28 21.91
N GLY A 35 0.18 -4.67 20.93
CA GLY A 35 -1.26 -4.80 20.77
C GLY A 35 -1.69 -6.25 20.52
N ILE A 36 -1.03 -6.94 19.60
CA ILE A 36 -1.30 -8.36 19.32
C ILE A 36 -1.04 -9.22 20.56
N GLN A 37 0.09 -9.03 21.25
CA GLN A 37 0.42 -9.78 22.47
C GLN A 37 -0.61 -9.57 23.58
N TYR A 38 -1.07 -8.33 23.77
CA TYR A 38 -2.10 -8.01 24.75
C TYR A 38 -3.42 -8.74 24.47
N TYR A 39 -3.95 -8.59 23.25
CA TYR A 39 -5.23 -9.21 22.89
C TYR A 39 -5.15 -10.74 22.85
N ALA A 40 -4.04 -11.30 22.34
CA ALA A 40 -3.83 -12.75 22.32
C ALA A 40 -3.76 -13.35 23.74
N ALA A 41 -3.26 -12.63 24.73
CA ALA A 41 -3.20 -13.09 26.12
C ALA A 41 -4.57 -13.03 26.83
N GLU A 42 -5.45 -12.11 26.43
CA GLU A 42 -6.81 -12.02 26.97
C GLU A 42 -7.75 -13.04 26.31
N ASP A 43 -7.82 -13.04 24.99
CA ASP A 43 -8.73 -13.85 24.18
C ASP A 43 -8.25 -13.86 22.73
N HIS A 44 -7.88 -15.04 22.21
CA HIS A 44 -7.36 -15.20 20.86
C HIS A 44 -8.31 -14.68 19.77
N GLY A 45 -9.64 -14.70 20.00
CA GLY A 45 -10.63 -14.15 19.07
C GLY A 45 -10.52 -12.62 18.91
N ARG A 46 -9.96 -11.92 19.90
CA ARG A 46 -9.79 -10.46 19.89
C ARG A 46 -8.55 -9.96 19.16
N VAL A 47 -7.75 -10.85 18.60
CA VAL A 47 -6.61 -10.44 17.77
C VAL A 47 -7.07 -9.56 16.61
N GLY A 48 -8.25 -9.81 16.04
CA GLY A 48 -8.87 -8.94 15.01
C GLY A 48 -9.04 -7.50 15.48
N THR A 49 -9.51 -7.30 16.72
CA THR A 49 -9.68 -5.97 17.33
C THR A 49 -8.36 -5.18 17.40
N ALA A 50 -7.23 -5.86 17.63
CA ALA A 50 -5.91 -5.22 17.64
C ALA A 50 -5.60 -4.54 16.29
N PHE A 51 -5.89 -5.22 15.18
CA PHE A 51 -5.72 -4.68 13.84
C PHE A 51 -6.67 -3.52 13.57
N LEU A 52 -7.96 -3.68 13.88
CA LEU A 52 -8.98 -2.67 13.61
C LEU A 52 -8.71 -1.35 14.34
N ARG A 53 -8.24 -1.42 15.59
CA ARG A 53 -7.87 -0.21 16.36
C ARG A 53 -6.68 0.54 15.75
N LEU A 54 -5.84 -0.14 14.98
CA LEU A 54 -4.64 0.39 14.33
C LEU A 54 -4.85 0.63 12.84
N GLU A 55 -6.09 0.64 12.35
CA GLU A 55 -6.40 0.80 10.91
C GLU A 55 -5.67 2.00 10.27
N ARG A 56 -5.71 3.16 10.92
CA ARG A 56 -5.04 4.37 10.43
C ARG A 56 -3.52 4.25 10.45
N ASP A 57 -2.96 3.50 11.40
CA ASP A 57 -1.52 3.26 11.45
C ASP A 57 -1.04 2.40 10.27
N PHE A 58 -1.90 1.53 9.74
CA PHE A 58 -1.64 0.77 8.52
C PHE A 58 -1.63 1.63 7.26
N ASP A 59 -2.09 2.89 7.29
CA ASP A 59 -1.94 3.79 6.14
C ASP A 59 -0.46 4.04 5.80
N LYS A 60 0.47 3.80 6.74
CA LYS A 60 1.92 3.77 6.47
C LYS A 60 2.29 2.74 5.39
N HIS A 61 1.64 1.58 5.38
CA HIS A 61 1.84 0.56 4.34
C HIS A 61 1.23 0.96 3.01
N VAL A 62 0.09 1.67 3.01
CA VAL A 62 -0.53 2.17 1.78
C VAL A 62 0.44 3.10 1.04
N VAL A 63 1.04 4.05 1.76
CA VAL A 63 2.05 4.98 1.21
C VAL A 63 3.29 4.22 0.74
N TYR A 64 3.80 3.27 1.53
CA TYR A 64 5.00 2.51 1.14
C TYR A 64 4.78 1.63 -0.10
N CYS A 65 3.62 0.97 -0.20
CA CYS A 65 3.23 0.19 -1.37
C CYS A 65 3.21 1.04 -2.64
N GLN A 66 2.71 2.28 -2.55
CA GLN A 66 2.69 3.23 -3.67
C GLN A 66 4.11 3.56 -4.16
N ASP A 67 5.05 3.79 -3.23
CA ASP A 67 6.40 4.29 -3.49
C ASP A 67 7.47 3.20 -3.74
N LEU A 68 7.11 1.92 -3.56
CA LEU A 68 8.05 0.81 -3.67
C LEU A 68 8.67 0.72 -5.06
N GLU A 69 7.89 0.97 -6.13
CA GLU A 69 8.38 0.86 -7.50
C GLU A 69 9.48 1.88 -7.79
N GLU A 70 9.28 3.14 -7.40
CA GLU A 70 10.30 4.20 -7.52
C GLU A 70 11.54 3.89 -6.69
N SER A 71 11.35 3.31 -5.51
CA SER A 71 12.45 2.92 -4.63
C SER A 71 13.31 1.81 -5.23
N GLN A 72 12.69 0.80 -5.86
CA GLN A 72 13.39 -0.25 -6.60
C GLN A 72 14.13 0.33 -7.82
N LYS A 73 13.47 1.18 -8.62
CA LYS A 73 14.10 1.87 -9.75
C LYS A 73 15.29 2.74 -9.34
N LEU A 74 15.19 3.40 -8.19
CA LEU A 74 16.28 4.20 -7.63
C LEU A 74 17.46 3.32 -7.21
N LEU A 75 17.20 2.18 -6.56
CA LEU A 75 18.24 1.24 -6.15
C LEU A 75 19.02 0.68 -7.33
N GLU A 76 18.36 0.42 -8.47
CA GLU A 76 19.00 -0.11 -9.68
C GLU A 76 19.95 0.88 -10.38
N ARG A 77 20.09 2.11 -9.89
CA ARG A 77 21.14 3.04 -10.34
C ARG A 77 22.50 2.51 -9.91
N GLY A 78 23.43 2.38 -10.86
CA GLY A 78 24.69 1.64 -10.71
C GLY A 78 25.45 1.89 -9.39
N GLU A 79 25.64 3.16 -8.99
CA GLU A 79 26.39 3.49 -7.77
C GLU A 79 25.68 3.09 -6.47
N LEU A 80 24.34 3.19 -6.40
CA LEU A 80 23.56 2.73 -5.24
C LEU A 80 23.57 1.21 -5.17
N LYS A 81 23.29 0.56 -6.30
CA LYS A 81 23.26 -0.90 -6.40
C LYS A 81 24.59 -1.50 -5.95
N GLU A 82 25.70 -1.01 -6.52
CA GLU A 82 27.04 -1.49 -6.18
C GLU A 82 27.38 -1.27 -4.70
N TYR A 83 27.06 -0.08 -4.17
CA TYR A 83 27.30 0.22 -2.75
C TYR A 83 26.55 -0.76 -1.83
N PHE A 84 25.26 -1.00 -2.08
CA PHE A 84 24.45 -1.88 -1.23
C PHE A 84 24.73 -3.37 -1.45
N ASP A 85 25.07 -3.80 -2.67
CA ASP A 85 25.54 -5.17 -2.93
C ASP A 85 26.84 -5.45 -2.13
N ASN A 86 27.80 -4.52 -2.16
CA ASN A 86 29.03 -4.61 -1.37
C ASN A 86 28.77 -4.55 0.14
N TYR A 87 27.79 -3.72 0.56
CA TYR A 87 27.39 -3.64 1.96
C TYR A 87 26.77 -4.96 2.46
N SER A 88 25.87 -5.58 1.68
CA SER A 88 25.29 -6.89 1.99
C SER A 88 26.37 -7.96 2.18
N LEU A 89 27.38 -8.01 1.29
CA LEU A 89 28.53 -8.90 1.44
C LEU A 89 29.31 -8.64 2.74
N LYS A 90 29.56 -7.36 3.06
CA LYS A 90 30.28 -6.97 4.27
C LYS A 90 29.58 -7.43 5.55
N ILE A 91 28.25 -7.37 5.59
CA ILE A 91 27.46 -7.81 6.75
C ILE A 91 27.05 -9.29 6.69
N LYS A 92 27.44 -10.01 5.62
CA LYS A 92 27.08 -11.41 5.35
C LYS A 92 25.57 -11.63 5.34
N ASP A 93 24.85 -10.71 4.72
CA ASP A 93 23.41 -10.85 4.50
C ASP A 93 23.17 -11.67 3.25
N ASP A 94 22.39 -12.75 3.39
CA ASP A 94 22.03 -13.65 2.28
C ASP A 94 21.04 -13.01 1.31
N LYS A 95 20.44 -11.87 1.68
CA LYS A 95 19.49 -11.11 0.86
C LYS A 95 20.07 -9.79 0.38
N LYS A 96 19.64 -9.37 -0.80
CA LYS A 96 19.95 -8.03 -1.33
C LYS A 96 19.03 -7.00 -0.69
N LEU A 97 19.46 -5.74 -0.70
CA LEU A 97 18.60 -4.64 -0.26
C LEU A 97 17.27 -4.60 -1.03
N SER A 98 17.27 -4.93 -2.33
CA SER A 98 16.06 -5.00 -3.15
C SER A 98 15.00 -5.96 -2.57
N ASP A 99 15.44 -7.04 -1.91
CA ASP A 99 14.54 -8.01 -1.28
C ASP A 99 14.04 -7.51 0.07
N HIS A 100 14.90 -6.85 0.85
CA HIS A 100 14.50 -6.21 2.10
C HIS A 100 13.47 -5.11 1.90
N LEU A 101 13.60 -4.32 0.84
CA LEU A 101 12.62 -3.28 0.49
C LEU A 101 11.22 -3.86 0.17
N LYS A 102 11.10 -5.15 -0.14
CA LYS A 102 9.79 -5.80 -0.37
C LYS A 102 9.13 -6.28 0.92
N LEU A 103 9.87 -6.36 2.04
CA LEU A 103 9.36 -6.91 3.30
C LEU A 103 8.07 -6.25 3.80
N PRO A 104 7.89 -4.91 3.76
CA PRO A 104 6.63 -4.30 4.22
C PRO A 104 5.41 -4.78 3.42
N VAL A 105 5.55 -4.91 2.09
CA VAL A 105 4.47 -5.39 1.21
C VAL A 105 4.21 -6.88 1.44
N GLN A 106 5.28 -7.67 1.56
CA GLN A 106 5.17 -9.11 1.87
C GLN A 106 4.48 -9.32 3.23
N ARG A 107 4.76 -8.47 4.22
CA ARG A 107 4.16 -8.57 5.54
C ARG A 107 2.65 -8.36 5.54
N ILE A 108 2.13 -7.53 4.63
CA ILE A 108 0.68 -7.40 4.43
C ILE A 108 0.09 -8.72 3.91
N ASN A 109 0.76 -9.39 2.97
CA ASN A 109 0.31 -10.70 2.48
C ASN A 109 0.37 -11.75 3.60
N ASP A 110 1.40 -11.73 4.45
CA ASP A 110 1.48 -12.63 5.60
C ASP A 110 0.27 -12.43 6.53
N TYR A 111 -0.11 -11.19 6.84
CA TYR A 111 -1.29 -10.93 7.67
C TYR A 111 -2.58 -11.44 7.04
N GLN A 112 -2.75 -11.28 5.73
CA GLN A 112 -3.90 -11.85 5.03
C GLN A 112 -3.97 -13.38 5.21
N LEU A 113 -2.86 -14.08 5.02
CA LEU A 113 -2.81 -15.53 5.18
C LEU A 113 -3.07 -15.97 6.62
N LEU A 114 -2.42 -15.31 7.58
CA LEU A 114 -2.54 -15.62 9.00
C LEU A 114 -3.95 -15.37 9.53
N LEU A 115 -4.55 -14.22 9.18
CA LEU A 115 -5.93 -13.90 9.58
C LEU A 115 -6.93 -14.87 8.95
N LYS A 116 -6.74 -15.24 7.68
CA LYS A 116 -7.60 -16.22 7.00
C LYS A 116 -7.58 -17.58 7.70
N GLU A 117 -6.39 -18.07 8.09
CA GLU A 117 -6.30 -19.33 8.83
C GLU A 117 -6.88 -19.19 10.24
N LEU A 118 -6.67 -18.05 10.92
CA LEU A 118 -7.25 -17.81 12.24
C LEU A 118 -8.80 -17.81 12.19
N ILE A 119 -9.41 -17.11 11.23
CA ILE A 119 -10.87 -17.16 10.97
C ILE A 119 -11.33 -18.61 10.79
N ARG A 120 -10.63 -19.38 9.96
CA ARG A 120 -10.98 -20.77 9.68
C ARG A 120 -10.98 -21.65 10.93
N PHE A 121 -10.00 -21.47 11.82
CA PHE A 121 -9.91 -22.26 13.06
C PHE A 121 -10.92 -21.79 14.11
N THR A 122 -11.09 -20.48 14.30
CA THR A 122 -12.09 -19.90 15.23
C THR A 122 -13.52 -20.30 14.84
N ALA A 123 -13.88 -20.21 13.57
CA ALA A 123 -15.20 -20.65 13.09
C ALA A 123 -15.47 -22.14 13.33
N ARG A 124 -14.43 -22.99 13.22
CA ARG A 124 -14.54 -24.44 13.50
C ARG A 124 -14.80 -24.75 14.97
N LEU A 125 -14.41 -23.84 15.88
CA LEU A 125 -14.69 -23.94 17.31
C LEU A 125 -16.09 -23.38 17.66
N GLY A 126 -16.80 -22.79 16.70
CA GLY A 126 -18.09 -22.14 16.93
C GLY A 126 -17.98 -20.79 17.64
N GLU A 127 -16.80 -20.19 17.62
CA GLU A 127 -16.51 -18.87 18.19
C GLU A 127 -16.76 -17.75 17.17
N ASP A 128 -16.93 -16.52 17.67
CA ASP A 128 -17.16 -15.34 16.84
C ASP A 128 -15.93 -14.98 15.99
N THR A 129 -16.16 -14.67 14.71
CA THR A 129 -15.12 -14.31 13.74
C THR A 129 -15.25 -12.90 13.18
N GLU A 130 -16.25 -12.11 13.61
CA GLU A 130 -16.59 -10.83 12.98
C GLU A 130 -15.40 -9.86 12.91
N ASP A 131 -14.69 -9.67 14.03
CA ASP A 131 -13.54 -8.76 14.08
C ASP A 131 -12.34 -9.27 13.28
N LEU A 132 -12.15 -10.61 13.21
CA LEU A 132 -11.10 -11.22 12.40
C LEU A 132 -11.37 -11.04 10.90
N GLU A 133 -12.62 -11.23 10.48
CA GLU A 133 -13.06 -11.02 9.10
C GLU A 133 -12.88 -9.57 8.67
N LYS A 134 -13.30 -8.60 9.49
CA LYS A 134 -13.07 -7.17 9.22
C LYS A 134 -11.59 -6.83 9.15
N ALA A 135 -10.76 -7.39 10.04
CA ALA A 135 -9.31 -7.20 9.99
C ALA A 135 -8.69 -7.79 8.70
N TYR A 136 -9.19 -8.94 8.25
CA TYR A 136 -8.78 -9.56 6.99
C TYR A 136 -9.13 -8.67 5.79
N GLU A 137 -10.37 -8.18 5.70
CA GLU A 137 -10.79 -7.23 4.66
C GLU A 137 -9.93 -5.96 4.66
N MET A 138 -9.62 -5.42 5.84
CA MET A 138 -8.75 -4.26 6.00
C MET A 138 -7.35 -4.50 5.43
N MET A 139 -6.76 -5.68 5.67
CA MET A 139 -5.46 -6.07 5.10
C MET A 139 -5.54 -6.25 3.57
N GLN A 140 -6.63 -6.82 3.06
CA GLN A 140 -6.87 -6.97 1.61
C GLN A 140 -7.04 -5.62 0.90
N ALA A 141 -7.57 -4.61 1.60
CA ALA A 141 -7.77 -3.28 1.03
C ALA A 141 -6.46 -2.46 0.89
N ILE A 142 -5.35 -2.82 1.55
CA ILE A 142 -4.11 -2.03 1.51
C ILE A 142 -3.52 -1.92 0.09
N PRO A 143 -3.31 -3.01 -0.66
CA PRO A 143 -2.80 -2.92 -2.04
C PRO A 143 -3.70 -2.10 -2.96
N GLN A 144 -5.02 -2.27 -2.85
CA GLN A 144 -5.98 -1.51 -3.66
C GLN A 144 -5.92 -0.01 -3.33
N ARG A 145 -5.84 0.36 -2.04
CA ARG A 145 -5.68 1.75 -1.62
C ARG A 145 -4.39 2.37 -2.17
N ALA A 146 -3.31 1.60 -2.26
CA ALA A 146 -2.06 2.08 -2.84
C ALA A 146 -2.21 2.36 -4.35
N ALA A 147 -2.90 1.46 -5.08
CA ALA A 147 -3.22 1.68 -6.49
C ALA A 147 -4.15 2.90 -6.69
N ASP A 148 -5.14 3.07 -5.82
CA ASP A 148 -6.05 4.22 -5.83
C ASP A 148 -5.30 5.55 -5.65
N LEU A 149 -4.30 5.59 -4.75
CA LEU A 149 -3.44 6.76 -4.58
C LEU A 149 -2.64 7.09 -5.85
N GLN A 150 -2.11 6.07 -6.55
CA GLN A 150 -1.42 6.29 -7.83
C GLN A 150 -2.34 6.97 -8.85
N TYR A 151 -3.60 6.54 -8.94
CA TYR A 151 -4.59 7.18 -9.82
C TYR A 151 -4.92 8.61 -9.38
N LEU A 152 -5.12 8.86 -8.08
CA LEU A 152 -5.39 10.20 -7.58
C LEU A 152 -4.24 11.17 -7.90
N ASN A 153 -2.99 10.72 -7.73
CA ASN A 153 -1.80 11.51 -8.02
C ASN A 153 -1.63 11.81 -9.52
N ALA A 154 -2.22 11.00 -10.40
CA ALA A 154 -2.23 11.21 -11.84
C ALA A 154 -3.32 12.19 -12.33
N ILE A 155 -4.24 12.63 -11.45
CA ILE A 155 -5.26 13.62 -11.82
C ILE A 155 -4.65 15.01 -11.87
N HIS A 156 -4.62 15.59 -13.06
CA HIS A 156 -4.20 16.96 -13.29
C HIS A 156 -5.38 17.88 -13.60
N GLY A 157 -5.25 19.17 -13.32
CA GLY A 157 -6.26 20.19 -13.63
C GLY A 157 -7.39 20.37 -12.61
N TYR A 158 -7.43 19.55 -11.55
CA TYR A 158 -8.35 19.77 -10.42
C TYR A 158 -7.90 20.95 -9.56
N LYS A 159 -8.79 21.93 -9.34
CA LYS A 159 -8.50 23.12 -8.53
C LYS A 159 -8.86 22.87 -7.06
N GLY A 160 -8.06 22.05 -6.38
CA GLY A 160 -8.23 21.71 -4.97
C GLY A 160 -7.26 20.63 -4.51
N ASN A 161 -7.32 20.27 -3.23
CA ASN A 161 -6.55 19.14 -2.70
C ASN A 161 -7.44 17.89 -2.66
N LEU A 162 -7.21 16.95 -3.57
CA LEU A 162 -7.98 15.70 -3.66
C LEU A 162 -7.88 14.86 -2.38
N HIS A 163 -6.77 14.92 -1.65
CA HIS A 163 -6.61 14.19 -0.39
C HIS A 163 -7.52 14.72 0.74
N LYS A 164 -8.08 15.93 0.61
CA LYS A 164 -9.07 16.47 1.57
C LYS A 164 -10.48 15.94 1.33
N SER A 165 -10.74 15.30 0.20
CA SER A 165 -12.07 14.76 -0.15
C SER A 165 -12.36 13.40 0.49
N GLY A 166 -11.45 12.88 1.31
CA GLY A 166 -11.58 11.57 1.95
C GLY A 166 -11.05 10.42 1.07
N ARG A 167 -11.40 9.18 1.46
CA ARG A 167 -10.92 7.97 0.78
C ARG A 167 -11.62 7.78 -0.57
N LEU A 168 -10.86 7.38 -1.59
CA LEU A 168 -11.44 6.94 -2.85
C LEU A 168 -12.25 5.66 -2.60
N LEU A 169 -13.52 5.67 -2.98
CA LEU A 169 -14.39 4.50 -2.80
C LEU A 169 -14.39 3.58 -4.01
N LYS A 170 -14.30 4.15 -5.21
CA LYS A 170 -14.34 3.41 -6.47
C LYS A 170 -13.84 4.28 -7.62
N GLN A 171 -13.09 3.67 -8.53
CA GLN A 171 -12.75 4.23 -9.84
C GLN A 171 -13.29 3.32 -10.95
N VAL A 172 -13.89 3.91 -11.99
CA VAL A 172 -14.47 3.18 -13.13
C VAL A 172 -14.18 3.94 -14.41
N LEU A 173 -13.57 3.27 -15.39
CA LEU A 173 -13.47 3.79 -16.75
C LEU A 173 -14.84 3.70 -17.43
N ARG A 174 -15.40 4.85 -17.83
CA ARG A 174 -16.65 4.91 -18.58
C ARG A 174 -16.38 5.48 -19.96
N ALA A 175 -16.78 4.74 -21.00
CA ALA A 175 -16.85 5.28 -22.35
C ALA A 175 -17.88 6.42 -22.37
N LYS A 176 -17.46 7.60 -22.85
CA LYS A 176 -18.37 8.73 -23.02
C LYS A 176 -19.08 8.53 -24.35
N LEU A 177 -20.36 8.12 -24.31
CA LEU A 177 -21.20 8.19 -25.50
C LEU A 177 -21.42 9.69 -25.79
N SER A 178 -20.72 10.22 -26.78
CA SER A 178 -21.08 11.52 -27.34
C SER A 178 -22.45 11.36 -28.01
N SER A 179 -23.40 12.20 -27.61
CA SER A 179 -24.73 12.24 -28.19
C SER A 179 -24.62 12.54 -29.69
N ILE A 180 -24.84 11.53 -30.55
CA ILE A 180 -25.08 11.76 -31.97
C ILE A 180 -26.40 12.52 -32.08
N SER A 181 -26.32 13.84 -32.17
CA SER A 181 -27.48 14.74 -32.32
C SER A 181 -27.25 15.68 -33.51
N SER A 182 -26.96 15.11 -34.68
CA SER A 182 -26.80 15.90 -35.91
C SER A 182 -27.21 15.18 -37.21
N LEU A 183 -28.15 14.23 -37.18
CA LEU A 183 -28.65 13.56 -38.40
C LEU A 183 -30.19 13.48 -38.53
N GLN A 184 -30.94 14.49 -38.07
CA GLN A 184 -32.38 14.57 -38.39
C GLN A 184 -32.87 15.88 -39.01
N ASN A 185 -32.00 16.84 -39.36
CA ASN A 185 -32.43 18.13 -39.94
C ASN A 185 -31.87 18.41 -41.34
N SER A 186 -31.90 17.43 -42.25
CA SER A 186 -31.84 17.73 -43.68
C SER A 186 -32.54 16.63 -44.48
N HIS A 187 -33.87 16.70 -44.61
CA HIS A 187 -34.63 16.25 -45.80
C HIS A 187 -36.14 16.48 -45.55
N ARG A 188 -36.53 17.75 -45.41
CA ARG A 188 -37.89 18.21 -45.72
C ARG A 188 -37.79 19.62 -46.25
N SER A 189 -37.75 19.75 -47.58
CA SER A 189 -38.18 20.91 -48.38
C SER A 189 -37.76 20.69 -49.83
N TYR A 190 -38.57 19.97 -50.62
CA TYR A 190 -38.73 20.24 -52.05
C TYR A 190 -40.13 19.78 -52.46
N SER A 191 -41.04 20.74 -52.62
CA SER A 191 -42.15 20.65 -53.56
C SER A 191 -42.62 22.05 -53.94
N LEU A 192 -42.92 22.20 -55.23
CA LEU A 192 -43.63 23.27 -55.96
C LEU A 192 -42.83 24.51 -56.40
N ALA A 193 -42.40 24.47 -57.67
CA ALA A 193 -43.06 25.23 -58.73
C ALA A 193 -43.24 24.32 -59.95
#